data_AF-A0A966R4Z3-F1
#
_entry.id   AF-A0A966R4Z3-F1
#
_cell.length_a   1.000
_cell.length_b   1.000
_cell.length_c   1.000
_cell.angle_alpha   90.00
_cell.angle_beta   90.00
_cell.angle_gamma   90.00
#
_symmetry.space_group_name_H-M   'P 1'
#
loop_
_entity.id
_entity.type
_entity.pdbx_description
1 polymer ?
#
loop_
_entity_poly.entity_id
_entity_poly.type
_entity_poly.pdbx_seq_one_letter_code
_entity_poly.pdbx_strand_id
1 'polypeptide(L)'
;MRLKTSPTFVIECGYGLENSTDICLTGTELACSYFPELRNGPCSNNNSFYRVFGFDCKFYYKLEKYSKGKLLDTEIGIGHIEQSGDLIFLKRDRPIIYKHDDGPICPVTMPVHAFSCFNDNEYVIVQSHQPYSIPELLIDPFSIIVSTSNNPASTVQLNENSILGRLEEDVQSISLSNIKDYTIKSICDYTKQLILLCSQLDIKKLKTKILQLVPQKPTQAKKGSIIYNEEHDTIQYFDGSRWRTLLWRFEDE
;
A
#
# COMPACT_ATOMS: atom_id res chain seq x y z
N MET A 1 6.51 -7.74 4.24
CA MET A 1 6.49 -7.28 2.83
C MET A 1 5.07 -7.40 2.31
N ARG A 2 4.56 -6.37 1.65
CA ARG A 2 3.19 -6.36 1.06
C ARG A 2 3.18 -7.19 -0.23
N LEU A 3 2.11 -7.96 -0.45
CA LEU A 3 1.87 -8.65 -1.72
C LEU A 3 1.42 -7.65 -2.79
N LYS A 4 2.15 -7.60 -3.91
CA LYS A 4 1.92 -6.70 -5.05
C LYS A 4 1.56 -7.51 -6.29
N THR A 5 0.48 -7.12 -6.96
CA THR A 5 0.17 -7.58 -8.32
C THR A 5 0.55 -6.48 -9.31
N SER A 6 0.92 -6.87 -10.53
CA SER A 6 1.27 -5.94 -11.61
C SER A 6 0.67 -6.42 -12.93
N PRO A 7 0.11 -5.53 -13.76
CA PRO A 7 -0.28 -5.88 -15.13
C PRO A 7 0.94 -6.03 -16.05
N THR A 8 2.12 -5.57 -15.61
CA THR A 8 3.36 -5.69 -16.37
C THR A 8 3.87 -7.13 -16.32
N PHE A 9 3.87 -7.78 -17.48
CA PHE A 9 4.52 -9.07 -17.65
C PHE A 9 6.05 -8.92 -17.57
N VAL A 10 6.67 -9.77 -16.76
CA VAL A 10 8.13 -9.86 -16.59
C VAL A 10 8.55 -11.29 -16.85
N ILE A 11 9.65 -11.46 -17.58
CA ILE A 11 10.29 -12.75 -17.80
C ILE A 11 11.81 -12.61 -17.69
N GLU A 12 12.43 -13.51 -16.94
CA GLU A 12 13.88 -13.60 -16.79
C GLU A 12 14.32 -15.06 -16.84
N CYS A 13 15.56 -15.29 -17.24
CA CYS A 13 16.20 -16.59 -17.02
C CYS A 13 16.79 -16.61 -15.62
N GLY A 14 16.88 -17.81 -15.04
CA GLY A 14 17.60 -18.00 -13.79
C GLY A 14 18.18 -19.39 -13.66
N TYR A 15 19.03 -19.53 -12.64
CA TYR A 15 19.67 -20.78 -12.27
C TYR A 15 19.66 -20.93 -10.75
N GLY A 16 19.54 -22.17 -10.27
CA GLY A 16 19.65 -22.46 -8.84
C GLY A 16 21.12 -22.54 -8.41
N LEU A 17 21.36 -22.29 -7.14
CA LEU A 17 22.64 -22.53 -6.49
C LEU A 17 22.62 -23.87 -5.76
N GLU A 18 23.76 -24.56 -5.72
CA GLU A 18 23.91 -25.78 -4.93
C GLU A 18 23.51 -25.52 -3.47
N ASN A 19 22.70 -26.43 -2.91
CA ASN A 19 22.18 -26.35 -1.54
C ASN A 19 21.30 -25.12 -1.22
N SER A 20 20.84 -24.40 -2.24
CA SER A 20 19.85 -23.33 -2.08
C SER A 20 18.57 -23.62 -2.84
N THR A 21 17.46 -23.15 -2.30
CA THR A 21 16.18 -23.09 -3.01
C THR A 21 16.02 -21.81 -3.82
N ASP A 22 16.95 -20.86 -3.70
CA ASP A 22 16.85 -19.57 -4.37
C ASP A 22 17.24 -19.68 -5.84
N ILE A 23 16.62 -18.83 -6.66
CA ILE A 23 16.93 -18.74 -8.08
C ILE A 23 17.68 -17.44 -8.33
N CYS A 24 18.94 -17.53 -8.76
CA CYS A 24 19.68 -16.37 -9.24
C CYS A 24 19.10 -15.94 -10.59
N LEU A 25 18.67 -14.68 -10.69
CA LEU A 25 18.12 -14.10 -11.91
C LEU A 25 19.24 -13.50 -12.77
N THR A 26 19.20 -13.78 -14.06
CA THR A 26 20.22 -13.33 -15.03
C THR A 26 19.67 -12.33 -16.05
N GLY A 27 18.45 -11.85 -15.85
CA GLY A 27 17.79 -10.94 -16.78
C GLY A 27 17.12 -11.62 -17.97
N THR A 28 16.53 -10.77 -18.82
CA THR A 28 15.66 -11.17 -19.93
C THR A 28 16.43 -11.59 -21.19
N GLU A 29 17.67 -11.13 -21.39
CA GLU A 29 18.43 -11.41 -22.62
C GLU A 29 18.67 -12.91 -22.83
N LEU A 30 19.03 -13.62 -21.76
CA LEU A 30 19.24 -15.07 -21.82
C LEU A 30 17.93 -15.82 -22.08
N ALA A 31 16.81 -15.39 -21.48
CA ALA A 31 15.50 -15.96 -21.80
C ALA A 31 15.12 -15.78 -23.28
N CYS A 32 15.39 -14.61 -23.85
CA CYS A 32 15.21 -14.30 -25.28
C CYS A 32 16.15 -15.08 -26.21
N SER A 33 17.20 -15.73 -25.69
CA SER A 33 18.05 -16.63 -26.46
C SER A 33 17.43 -18.02 -26.60
N TYR A 34 16.71 -18.49 -25.57
CA TYR A 34 15.99 -19.76 -25.57
C TYR A 34 14.64 -19.66 -26.29
N PHE A 35 13.97 -18.50 -26.21
CA PHE A 35 12.67 -18.23 -26.83
C PHE A 35 12.73 -16.92 -27.64
N PRO A 36 13.23 -16.96 -28.89
CA PRO A 36 13.41 -15.78 -29.73
C PRO A 36 12.13 -14.96 -29.97
N GLU A 37 10.97 -15.61 -29.93
CA GLU A 37 9.65 -15.00 -30.06
C GLU A 37 9.37 -13.94 -28.98
N LEU A 38 10.02 -14.03 -27.82
CA LEU A 38 9.86 -13.06 -26.74
C LEU A 38 10.45 -11.68 -27.08
N ARG A 39 11.42 -11.62 -28.01
CA ARG A 39 12.10 -10.35 -28.37
C ARG A 39 11.16 -9.30 -28.95
N ASN A 40 10.15 -9.75 -29.69
CA ASN A 40 9.16 -8.87 -30.32
C ASN A 40 7.87 -8.75 -29.49
N GLY A 41 7.84 -9.36 -28.31
CA GLY A 41 6.68 -9.42 -27.43
C GLY A 41 6.73 -8.41 -26.27
N PRO A 42 5.91 -8.63 -25.22
CA PRO A 42 5.86 -7.77 -24.03
C PRO A 42 7.19 -7.67 -23.27
N CYS A 43 8.17 -8.54 -23.59
CA CYS A 43 9.49 -8.61 -22.97
C CYS A 43 10.50 -7.61 -23.57
N SER A 44 10.13 -6.89 -24.64
CA SER A 44 10.97 -5.88 -25.32
C SER A 44 11.31 -4.66 -24.45
N ASN A 45 10.60 -4.46 -23.34
CA ASN A 45 10.72 -3.27 -22.48
C ASN A 45 11.87 -3.32 -21.47
N ASN A 46 12.74 -4.34 -21.50
CA ASN A 46 13.85 -4.48 -20.54
C ASN A 46 13.37 -4.43 -19.07
N ASN A 47 12.18 -5.00 -18.83
CA ASN A 47 11.57 -5.12 -17.52
C ASN A 47 12.20 -6.28 -16.76
N SER A 48 12.66 -6.02 -15.55
CA SER A 48 13.14 -7.02 -14.60
C SER A 48 12.22 -7.07 -13.38
N PHE A 49 12.29 -8.16 -12.62
CA PHE A 49 11.51 -8.32 -11.39
C PHE A 49 11.83 -7.22 -10.39
N TYR A 50 13.12 -6.89 -10.23
CA TYR A 50 13.54 -5.83 -9.31
C TYR A 50 12.98 -4.46 -9.72
N ARG A 51 12.87 -4.15 -11.02
CA ARG A 51 12.33 -2.87 -11.50
C ARG A 51 10.82 -2.78 -11.30
N VAL A 52 10.10 -3.87 -11.52
CA VAL A 52 8.63 -3.89 -11.46
C VAL A 52 8.12 -4.03 -10.03
N PHE A 53 8.73 -4.90 -9.23
CA PHE A 53 8.24 -5.24 -7.89
C PHE A 53 9.05 -4.58 -6.76
N GLY A 54 10.34 -4.29 -6.97
CA GLY A 54 11.23 -3.80 -5.92
C GLY A 54 11.64 -4.89 -4.93
N PHE A 55 12.39 -4.51 -3.89
CA PHE A 55 12.88 -5.42 -2.85
C PHE A 55 11.94 -5.54 -1.64
N ASP A 56 10.98 -4.62 -1.49
CA ASP A 56 10.11 -4.53 -0.31
C ASP A 56 8.73 -5.19 -0.50
N CYS A 57 8.51 -5.82 -1.64
CA CYS A 57 7.25 -6.43 -2.02
C CYS A 57 7.40 -7.93 -2.29
N LYS A 58 6.34 -8.67 -1.93
CA LYS A 58 6.11 -10.01 -2.44
C LYS A 58 5.32 -9.93 -3.74
N PHE A 59 5.43 -10.94 -4.58
CA PHE A 59 4.66 -11.06 -5.81
C PHE A 59 4.46 -12.52 -6.18
N TYR A 60 3.51 -12.76 -7.06
CA TYR A 60 3.28 -14.08 -7.63
C TYR A 60 4.27 -14.34 -8.76
N TYR A 61 4.90 -15.50 -8.73
CA TYR A 61 5.81 -15.97 -9.76
C TYR A 61 5.33 -17.28 -10.36
N LYS A 62 5.82 -17.58 -11.56
CA LYS A 62 5.78 -18.89 -12.19
C LYS A 62 7.20 -19.28 -12.61
N LEU A 63 7.62 -20.47 -12.24
CA LEU A 63 8.88 -21.09 -12.66
C LEU A 63 8.58 -22.20 -13.65
N GLU A 64 9.34 -22.24 -14.73
CA GLU A 64 9.32 -23.30 -15.72
C GLU A 64 10.75 -23.79 -15.92
N LYS A 65 11.00 -25.07 -15.60
CA LYS A 65 12.29 -25.72 -15.81
C LYS A 65 12.28 -26.45 -17.13
N TYR A 66 13.29 -26.23 -17.95
CA TYR A 66 13.43 -26.87 -19.26
C TYR A 66 14.72 -27.69 -19.34
N SER A 67 14.70 -28.75 -20.13
CA SER A 67 15.90 -29.47 -20.57
C SER A 67 15.80 -29.74 -22.06
N LYS A 68 16.79 -29.27 -22.83
CA LYS A 68 16.81 -29.43 -24.30
C LYS A 68 15.50 -28.98 -24.98
N GLY A 69 14.87 -27.92 -24.46
CA GLY A 69 13.61 -27.36 -24.97
C GLY A 69 12.33 -28.08 -24.50
N LYS A 70 12.42 -29.20 -23.78
CA LYS A 70 11.25 -29.85 -23.16
C LYS A 70 11.01 -29.25 -21.76
N LEU A 71 9.77 -28.87 -21.47
CA LEU A 71 9.34 -28.49 -20.13
C LEU A 71 9.38 -29.72 -19.22
N LEU A 72 10.09 -29.62 -18.09
CA LEU A 72 10.23 -30.68 -17.09
C LEU A 72 9.40 -30.40 -15.84
N ASP A 73 9.42 -29.16 -15.35
CA ASP A 73 8.79 -28.81 -14.09
C ASP A 73 8.14 -27.43 -14.18
N THR A 74 7.02 -27.26 -13.49
CA THR A 74 6.37 -25.97 -13.31
C THR A 74 6.04 -25.75 -11.85
N GLU A 75 6.30 -24.56 -11.35
CA GLU A 75 5.90 -24.13 -10.01
C GLU A 75 5.23 -22.76 -10.10
N ILE A 76 4.15 -22.53 -9.38
CA ILE A 76 3.57 -21.20 -9.17
C ILE A 76 3.60 -20.93 -7.69
N GLY A 77 4.04 -19.74 -7.31
CA GLY A 77 4.27 -19.38 -5.92
C GLY A 77 4.19 -17.90 -5.63
N ILE A 78 4.37 -17.57 -4.35
CA ILE A 78 4.68 -16.22 -3.88
C ILE A 78 6.15 -16.19 -3.51
N GLY A 79 6.84 -15.14 -3.96
CA GLY A 79 8.23 -14.89 -3.62
C GLY A 79 8.51 -13.40 -3.53
N HIS A 80 9.76 -13.08 -3.23
CA HIS A 80 10.28 -11.72 -3.24
C HIS A 80 11.69 -11.71 -3.84
N ILE A 81 12.17 -10.52 -4.18
CA ILE A 81 13.54 -10.35 -4.67
C ILE A 81 14.45 -9.96 -3.51
N GLU A 82 15.62 -10.58 -3.44
CA GLU A 82 16.74 -10.13 -2.61
C GLU A 82 17.98 -9.87 -3.46
N GLN A 83 18.81 -8.93 -3.00
CA GLN A 83 20.11 -8.66 -3.61
C GLN A 83 21.23 -9.06 -2.65
N SER A 84 22.23 -9.80 -3.17
CA SER A 84 23.45 -10.12 -2.44
C SER A 84 24.65 -9.83 -3.33
N GLY A 85 25.35 -8.72 -3.03
CA GLY A 85 26.37 -8.17 -3.93
C GLY A 85 25.73 -7.69 -5.23
N ASP A 86 26.30 -8.10 -6.37
CA ASP A 86 25.79 -7.75 -7.70
C ASP A 86 24.72 -8.72 -8.24
N LEU A 87 24.40 -9.76 -7.46
CA LEU A 87 23.46 -10.80 -7.86
C LEU A 87 22.07 -10.56 -7.27
N ILE A 88 21.05 -10.85 -8.07
CA ILE A 88 19.65 -10.71 -7.73
C ILE A 88 19.04 -12.10 -7.65
N PHE A 89 18.34 -12.39 -6.56
CA PHE A 89 17.75 -13.68 -6.27
C PHE A 89 16.24 -13.58 -6.13
N LEU A 90 15.52 -14.53 -6.73
CA LEU A 90 14.15 -14.83 -6.33
C LEU A 90 14.18 -15.76 -5.12
N LYS A 91 13.69 -15.23 -3.99
CA LYS A 91 13.39 -16.00 -2.78
C LYS A 91 11.98 -16.56 -2.88
N ARG A 92 11.87 -17.89 -2.80
CA ARG A 92 10.59 -18.62 -2.92
C ARG A 92 9.94 -18.76 -1.55
N ASP A 93 9.17 -17.76 -1.15
CA ASP A 93 8.53 -17.74 0.18
C ASP A 93 7.53 -18.87 0.38
N ARG A 94 6.65 -19.06 -0.60
CA ARG A 94 5.55 -20.01 -0.52
C ARG A 94 5.11 -20.45 -1.92
N PRO A 95 5.56 -21.61 -2.41
CA PRO A 95 4.94 -22.19 -3.59
C PRO A 95 3.50 -22.61 -3.28
N ILE A 96 2.68 -22.69 -4.32
CA ILE A 96 1.24 -22.91 -4.24
C ILE A 96 0.90 -24.19 -4.98
N ILE A 97 1.37 -24.30 -6.23
CA ILE A 97 1.22 -25.49 -7.05
C ILE A 97 2.54 -25.88 -7.69
N TYR A 98 2.69 -27.18 -7.91
CA TYR A 98 3.80 -27.78 -8.62
C TYR A 98 3.26 -28.83 -9.60
N LYS A 99 3.92 -28.95 -10.76
CA LYS A 99 3.64 -29.97 -11.77
C LYS A 99 4.95 -30.50 -12.32
N HIS A 100 5.10 -31.82 -12.35
CA HIS A 100 6.21 -32.51 -12.99
C HIS A 100 5.75 -33.07 -14.35
N ASP A 101 6.39 -32.64 -15.43
CA ASP A 101 6.13 -33.04 -16.82
C ASP A 101 4.63 -32.96 -17.17
N ASP A 102 4.07 -34.05 -17.71
CA ASP A 102 2.64 -34.22 -17.98
C ASP A 102 1.85 -34.82 -16.80
N GLY A 103 2.45 -34.83 -15.61
CA GLY A 103 1.84 -35.31 -14.38
C GLY A 103 0.70 -34.42 -13.86
N PRO A 104 0.05 -34.85 -12.76
CA PRO A 104 -1.00 -34.08 -12.12
C PRO A 104 -0.44 -32.80 -11.48
N ILE A 105 -1.30 -31.79 -11.35
CA ILE A 105 -1.02 -30.59 -10.56
C ILE A 105 -1.15 -30.94 -9.09
N CYS A 106 -0.10 -30.68 -8.32
CA CYS A 106 -0.05 -30.95 -6.89
C CYS A 106 0.02 -29.63 -6.11
N PRO A 107 -0.82 -29.43 -5.08
CA PRO A 107 -0.61 -28.34 -4.13
C PRO A 107 0.67 -28.61 -3.34
N VAL A 108 1.47 -27.56 -3.11
CA VAL A 108 2.72 -27.64 -2.35
C VAL A 108 2.78 -26.50 -1.35
N THR A 109 3.52 -26.69 -0.26
CA THR A 109 3.69 -25.69 0.80
C THR A 109 5.16 -25.29 1.02
N MET A 110 6.08 -25.99 0.37
CA MET A 110 7.52 -25.76 0.49
C MET A 110 8.19 -25.78 -0.89
N PRO A 111 9.24 -24.97 -1.10
CA PRO A 111 9.99 -24.93 -2.35
C PRO A 111 10.45 -26.32 -2.79
N VAL A 112 10.13 -26.70 -4.04
CA VAL A 112 10.50 -28.03 -4.54
C VAL A 112 11.97 -28.04 -4.93
N HIS A 113 12.69 -29.09 -4.50
CA HIS A 113 14.12 -29.28 -4.78
C HIS A 113 14.44 -29.47 -6.27
N ALA A 114 13.45 -29.78 -7.11
CA ALA A 114 13.61 -29.87 -8.57
C ALA A 114 14.20 -28.60 -9.19
N PHE A 115 13.98 -27.45 -8.56
CA PHE A 115 14.52 -26.13 -8.93
C PHE A 115 15.83 -25.77 -8.23
N SER A 116 16.47 -26.72 -7.53
CA SER A 116 17.77 -26.54 -6.86
C SER A 116 18.92 -27.31 -7.52
N CYS A 117 18.61 -28.24 -8.42
CA CYS A 117 19.61 -29.08 -9.10
C CYS A 117 19.45 -28.93 -10.61
N PHE A 118 20.52 -28.53 -11.29
CA PHE A 118 20.53 -28.31 -12.74
C PHE A 118 21.61 -29.17 -13.38
N ASN A 119 21.25 -29.88 -14.44
CA ASN A 119 22.21 -30.49 -15.35
C ASN A 119 22.71 -29.45 -16.38
N ASP A 120 23.82 -29.72 -17.08
CA ASP A 120 24.48 -28.80 -18.04
C ASP A 120 23.58 -28.25 -19.16
N ASN A 121 22.40 -28.82 -19.39
CA ASN A 121 21.44 -28.40 -20.42
C ASN A 121 20.08 -27.96 -19.84
N GLU A 122 20.01 -27.81 -18.53
CA GLU A 122 18.81 -27.38 -17.83
C GLU A 122 18.87 -25.89 -17.55
N TYR A 123 17.74 -25.21 -17.73
CA TYR A 123 17.58 -23.81 -17.40
C TYR A 123 16.19 -23.57 -16.84
N VAL A 124 16.05 -22.46 -16.12
CA VAL A 124 14.76 -22.02 -15.58
C VAL A 124 14.37 -20.69 -16.18
N ILE A 125 13.09 -20.60 -16.51
CA ILE A 125 12.41 -19.37 -16.88
C ILE A 125 11.55 -18.95 -15.70
N VAL A 126 11.70 -17.69 -15.31
CA VAL A 126 10.94 -17.05 -14.23
C VAL A 126 10.00 -16.03 -14.86
N GLN A 127 8.70 -16.17 -14.61
CA GLN A 127 7.65 -15.31 -15.14
C GLN A 127 6.88 -14.65 -13.99
N SER A 128 6.49 -13.39 -14.16
CA SER A 128 5.48 -12.79 -13.29
C SER A 128 4.15 -13.52 -13.51
N HIS A 129 3.52 -13.97 -12.43
CA HIS A 129 2.22 -14.63 -12.50
C HIS A 129 1.12 -13.65 -12.10
N GLN A 130 0.04 -13.62 -12.87
CA GLN A 130 -1.17 -12.91 -12.47
C GLN A 130 -2.16 -13.95 -11.94
N PRO A 131 -2.58 -13.85 -10.66
CA PRO A 131 -3.51 -14.84 -10.12
C PRO A 131 -4.85 -14.77 -10.87
N TYR A 132 -5.37 -15.94 -11.25
CA TYR A 132 -6.60 -16.05 -12.05
C TYR A 132 -7.82 -16.44 -11.20
N SER A 133 -7.60 -16.82 -9.95
CA SER A 133 -8.65 -17.37 -9.09
C SER A 133 -8.70 -16.67 -7.73
N ILE A 134 -9.90 -16.58 -7.15
CA ILE A 134 -10.11 -16.07 -5.79
C ILE A 134 -9.27 -16.85 -4.76
N PRO A 135 -9.18 -18.20 -4.82
CA PRO A 135 -8.31 -18.96 -3.92
C PRO A 135 -6.83 -18.57 -4.00
N GLU A 136 -6.29 -18.28 -5.19
CA GLU A 136 -4.91 -17.81 -5.34
C GLU A 136 -4.71 -16.43 -4.69
N LEU A 137 -5.67 -15.52 -4.86
CA LEU A 137 -5.63 -14.19 -4.26
C LEU A 137 -5.70 -14.23 -2.72
N LEU A 138 -6.45 -15.17 -2.14
CA LEU A 138 -6.66 -15.27 -0.69
C LEU A 138 -5.65 -16.17 0.03
N ILE A 139 -4.52 -16.48 -0.60
CA ILE A 139 -3.52 -17.38 0.00
C ILE A 139 -2.72 -16.74 1.14
N ASP A 140 -2.54 -15.41 1.11
CA ASP A 140 -1.87 -14.65 2.16
C ASP A 140 -2.89 -14.28 3.26
N PRO A 141 -2.66 -14.65 4.53
CA PRO A 141 -3.63 -14.42 5.60
C PRO A 141 -3.92 -12.93 5.81
N PHE A 142 -5.11 -12.65 6.35
CA PHE A 142 -5.60 -11.29 6.64
C PHE A 142 -5.67 -10.39 5.40
N SER A 143 -5.79 -10.97 4.21
CA SER A 143 -5.90 -10.25 2.95
C SER A 143 -7.36 -10.07 2.53
N ILE A 144 -7.68 -8.88 2.03
CA ILE A 144 -8.96 -8.55 1.40
C ILE A 144 -8.73 -8.30 -0.08
N ILE A 145 -9.54 -8.92 -0.94
CA ILE A 145 -9.54 -8.62 -2.37
C ILE A 145 -10.13 -7.24 -2.59
N VAL A 146 -9.39 -6.40 -3.31
CA VAL A 146 -9.82 -5.06 -3.70
C VAL A 146 -9.75 -4.93 -5.21
N SER A 147 -10.64 -4.10 -5.74
CA SER A 147 -10.62 -3.69 -7.14
C SER A 147 -10.46 -2.17 -7.18
N THR A 148 -9.49 -1.72 -7.96
CA THR A 148 -9.25 -0.31 -8.25
C THR A 148 -9.45 -0.11 -9.74
N SER A 149 -9.90 1.07 -10.17
CA SER A 149 -10.39 1.31 -11.54
C SER A 149 -9.43 0.92 -12.68
N ASN A 150 -8.13 0.80 -12.40
CA ASN A 150 -7.08 0.69 -13.44
C ASN A 150 -6.21 -0.58 -13.34
N ASN A 151 -6.46 -1.48 -12.39
CA ASN A 151 -5.59 -2.65 -12.17
C ASN A 151 -6.40 -3.93 -12.02
N PRO A 152 -5.82 -5.11 -12.33
CA PRO A 152 -6.44 -6.38 -11.98
C PRO A 152 -6.70 -6.46 -10.47
N ALA A 153 -7.66 -7.31 -10.09
CA ALA A 153 -7.97 -7.56 -8.69
C ALA A 153 -6.66 -7.83 -7.92
N SER A 154 -6.49 -7.12 -6.82
CA SER A 154 -5.30 -7.18 -5.98
C SER A 154 -5.74 -7.44 -4.54
N THR A 155 -4.78 -7.65 -3.65
CA THR A 155 -5.08 -7.78 -2.23
C THR A 155 -4.49 -6.64 -1.41
N VAL A 156 -5.22 -6.30 -0.35
CA VAL A 156 -4.75 -5.44 0.73
C VAL A 156 -4.63 -6.30 1.97
N GLN A 157 -3.41 -6.43 2.49
CA GLN A 157 -3.16 -7.07 3.77
C GLN A 157 -3.60 -6.12 4.90
N LEU A 158 -4.43 -6.62 5.80
CA LEU A 158 -4.87 -5.90 7.00
C LEU A 158 -3.89 -6.12 8.14
N ASN A 159 -3.37 -5.01 8.67
CA ASN A 159 -2.56 -5.03 9.89
C ASN A 159 -3.44 -5.11 11.14
N GLU A 160 -2.86 -5.53 12.26
CA GLU A 160 -3.51 -5.42 13.57
C GLU A 160 -3.90 -3.97 13.88
N ASN A 161 -5.05 -3.78 14.53
CA ASN A 161 -5.56 -2.45 14.90
C ASN A 161 -5.61 -1.47 13.73
N SER A 162 -6.06 -1.95 12.57
CA SER A 162 -6.22 -1.14 11.36
C SER A 162 -7.66 -1.16 10.85
N ILE A 163 -7.99 -0.17 10.03
CA ILE A 163 -9.24 -0.14 9.25
C ILE A 163 -8.91 -0.21 7.77
N LEU A 164 -9.78 -0.85 6.98
CA LEU A 164 -9.72 -0.74 5.53
C LEU A 164 -10.33 0.61 5.14
N GLY A 165 -9.56 1.44 4.44
CA GLY A 165 -10.03 2.73 3.97
C GLY A 165 -9.40 3.10 2.64
N ARG A 166 -9.92 4.17 2.04
CA ARG A 166 -9.31 4.81 0.87
C ARG A 166 -8.63 6.09 1.33
N LEU A 167 -7.33 6.21 1.06
CA LEU A 167 -6.52 7.38 1.40
C LEU A 167 -5.64 7.69 0.19
N GLU A 168 -5.63 8.96 -0.23
CA GLU A 168 -4.88 9.43 -1.41
C GLU A 168 -5.16 8.57 -2.67
N GLU A 169 -6.46 8.33 -2.93
CA GLU A 169 -6.97 7.53 -4.05
C GLU A 169 -6.79 6.00 -3.94
N ASP A 170 -5.92 5.50 -3.07
CA ASP A 170 -5.64 4.07 -2.92
C ASP A 170 -6.41 3.41 -1.76
N VAL A 171 -6.88 2.17 -2.00
CA VAL A 171 -7.44 1.31 -0.95
C VAL A 171 -6.29 0.68 -0.17
N GLN A 172 -6.25 0.93 1.14
CA GLN A 172 -5.16 0.48 2.01
C GLN A 172 -5.61 0.20 3.44
N SER A 173 -4.78 -0.54 4.18
CA SER A 173 -4.92 -0.76 5.63
C SER A 173 -4.36 0.45 6.37
N ILE A 174 -5.22 1.17 7.09
CA ILE A 174 -4.89 2.41 7.81
C ILE A 174 -4.80 2.08 9.30
N SER A 175 -3.62 2.25 9.90
CA SER A 175 -3.44 2.07 11.34
C SER A 175 -4.31 3.04 12.13
N LEU A 176 -5.01 2.54 13.16
CA LEU A 176 -5.80 3.38 14.08
C LEU A 176 -4.96 4.44 14.79
N SER A 177 -3.67 4.20 15.01
CA SER A 177 -2.74 5.19 15.59
C SER A 177 -2.60 6.43 14.71
N ASN A 178 -2.62 6.24 13.39
CA ASN A 178 -2.34 7.30 12.41
C ASN A 178 -3.60 8.10 12.06
N ILE A 179 -4.80 7.60 12.39
CA ILE A 179 -6.06 8.29 12.12
C ILE A 179 -6.07 9.68 12.75
N LYS A 180 -5.52 9.81 13.97
CA LYS A 180 -5.42 11.11 14.64
C LYS A 180 -4.59 12.08 13.82
N ASP A 181 -3.45 11.65 13.31
CA ASP A 181 -2.54 12.49 12.53
C ASP A 181 -3.16 12.89 11.20
N TYR A 182 -3.84 11.97 10.51
CA TYR A 182 -4.57 12.29 9.26
C TYR A 182 -5.72 13.26 9.49
N THR A 183 -6.46 13.09 10.60
CA THR A 183 -7.56 13.99 10.97
C THR A 183 -7.03 15.38 11.29
N ILE A 184 -5.96 15.46 12.09
CA ILE A 184 -5.30 16.74 12.44
C ILE A 184 -4.76 17.41 11.18
N LYS A 185 -4.04 16.67 10.32
CA LYS A 185 -3.52 17.20 9.06
C LYS A 185 -4.65 17.71 8.17
N SER A 186 -5.73 16.95 8.01
CA SER A 186 -6.90 17.38 7.21
C SER A 186 -7.55 18.65 7.77
N ILE A 187 -7.59 18.82 9.09
CA ILE A 187 -8.08 20.04 9.75
C ILE A 187 -7.10 21.20 9.55
N CYS A 188 -5.79 20.96 9.64
CA CYS A 188 -4.74 21.97 9.46
C CYS A 188 -4.66 22.46 8.01
N ASP A 189 -4.82 21.57 7.04
CA ASP A 189 -4.79 21.87 5.60
C ASP A 189 -6.12 22.50 5.13
N TYR A 190 -7.15 22.50 5.98
CA TYR A 190 -8.44 23.09 5.67
C TYR A 190 -8.35 24.63 5.64
N THR A 191 -8.42 25.18 4.44
CA THR A 191 -8.28 26.63 4.21
C THR A 191 -9.60 27.41 4.25
N LYS A 192 -10.74 26.71 4.38
CA LYS A 192 -12.08 27.32 4.43
C LYS A 192 -12.55 27.53 5.88
N GLN A 193 -13.76 28.07 6.05
CA GLN A 193 -14.36 28.25 7.37
C GLN A 193 -14.73 26.91 8.01
N LEU A 194 -14.18 26.63 9.20
CA LEU A 194 -14.45 25.41 9.94
C LEU A 194 -15.56 25.66 10.97
N ILE A 195 -16.72 25.02 10.78
CA ILE A 195 -17.85 25.11 11.70
C ILE A 195 -17.71 24.01 12.76
N LEU A 196 -17.46 24.40 14.00
CA LEU A 196 -17.34 23.49 15.13
C LEU A 196 -18.68 23.34 15.85
N LEU A 197 -19.36 22.21 15.65
CA LEU A 197 -20.58 21.86 16.39
C LEU A 197 -20.19 21.25 17.74
N CYS A 198 -19.89 22.12 18.71
CA CYS A 198 -19.51 21.70 20.06
C CYS A 198 -20.27 22.51 21.12
N SER A 199 -20.57 21.89 22.27
CA SER A 199 -21.14 22.57 23.43
C SER A 199 -20.08 23.37 24.21
N GLN A 200 -18.82 22.97 24.10
CA GLN A 200 -17.68 23.59 24.76
C GLN A 200 -16.45 23.50 23.86
N LEU A 201 -15.71 24.61 23.75
CA LEU A 201 -14.47 24.72 22.98
C LEU A 201 -13.34 25.23 23.89
N ASP A 202 -12.49 24.34 24.36
CA ASP A 202 -11.33 24.69 25.19
C ASP A 202 -10.07 24.86 24.32
N ILE A 203 -9.59 26.09 24.18
CA ILE A 203 -8.41 26.42 23.35
C ILE A 203 -7.40 27.23 24.17
N LYS A 204 -6.13 26.77 24.22
CA LYS A 204 -5.04 27.51 24.88
C LYS A 204 -4.61 28.77 24.12
N LYS A 205 -4.62 28.73 22.79
CA LYS A 205 -4.23 29.84 21.92
C LYS A 205 -5.02 29.80 20.61
N LEU A 206 -5.81 30.83 20.35
CA LEU A 206 -6.55 31.01 19.10
C LEU A 206 -5.87 32.12 18.29
N LYS A 207 -5.35 31.79 17.10
CA LYS A 207 -4.87 32.77 16.12
C LYS A 207 -5.85 32.77 14.94
N THR A 208 -6.65 33.83 14.81
CA THR A 208 -7.58 34.00 13.70
C THR A 208 -7.60 35.45 13.24
N LYS A 209 -7.88 35.68 11.95
CA LYS A 209 -8.13 37.05 11.43
C LYS A 209 -9.51 37.56 11.85
N ILE A 210 -10.50 36.67 11.94
CA ILE A 210 -11.89 37.01 12.27
C ILE A 210 -12.40 35.95 13.26
N LEU A 211 -12.97 36.41 14.38
CA LEU A 211 -13.71 35.58 15.33
C LEU A 211 -15.16 36.03 15.30
N GLN A 212 -16.05 35.17 14.81
CA GLN A 212 -17.49 35.43 14.80
C GLN A 212 -18.14 34.68 15.98
N LEU A 213 -18.79 35.42 16.87
CA LEU A 213 -19.49 34.88 18.03
C LEU A 213 -20.99 34.87 17.75
N VAL A 214 -21.55 33.68 17.46
CA VAL A 214 -22.99 33.51 17.25
C VAL A 214 -23.56 32.70 18.42
N PRO A 215 -24.20 33.35 19.42
CA PRO A 215 -24.73 32.64 20.58
C PRO A 215 -25.94 31.79 20.20
N GLN A 216 -25.90 30.47 20.45
CA GLN A 216 -27.05 29.60 20.12
C GLN A 216 -28.07 29.40 21.24
N LYS A 217 -27.76 29.63 22.52
CA LYS A 217 -28.72 29.64 23.65
C LYS A 217 -28.16 30.43 24.84
N PRO A 218 -28.99 31.08 25.67
CA PRO A 218 -28.53 31.72 26.90
C PRO A 218 -28.05 30.66 27.89
N THR A 219 -26.74 30.60 28.13
CA THR A 219 -26.12 29.88 29.26
C THR A 219 -25.90 30.85 30.40
N GLN A 220 -25.91 30.38 31.66
CA GLN A 220 -25.54 31.22 32.80
C GLN A 220 -24.13 31.77 32.62
N ALA A 221 -24.00 33.10 32.67
CA ALA A 221 -22.74 33.79 32.46
C ALA A 221 -21.70 33.43 33.54
N LYS A 222 -20.47 33.13 33.12
CA LYS A 222 -19.33 32.96 34.04
C LYS A 222 -18.45 34.20 33.96
N LYS A 223 -17.78 34.56 35.05
CA LYS A 223 -16.79 35.66 35.03
C LYS A 223 -15.78 35.39 33.91
N GLY A 224 -15.57 36.38 33.04
CA GLY A 224 -14.72 36.21 31.86
C GLY A 224 -15.46 35.98 30.55
N SER A 225 -16.76 35.66 30.57
CA SER A 225 -17.54 35.44 29.36
C SER A 225 -17.61 36.71 28.50
N ILE A 226 -17.43 36.56 27.19
CA ILE A 226 -17.62 37.61 26.18
C ILE A 226 -18.75 37.16 25.26
N ILE A 227 -19.70 38.04 25.00
CA ILE A 227 -20.80 37.81 24.06
C ILE A 227 -20.92 38.98 23.08
N TYR A 228 -21.52 38.72 21.93
CA TYR A 228 -22.14 39.75 21.12
C TYR A 228 -23.60 39.88 21.55
N ASN A 229 -24.00 41.05 22.04
CA ASN A 229 -25.38 41.33 22.39
C ASN A 229 -26.08 41.92 21.15
N GLU A 230 -26.90 41.11 20.49
CA GLU A 230 -27.61 41.48 19.27
C GLU A 230 -28.64 42.61 19.50
N GLU A 231 -29.25 42.69 20.67
CA GLU A 231 -30.25 43.74 20.99
C GLU A 231 -29.62 45.13 21.09
N HIS A 232 -28.36 45.19 21.53
CA HIS A 232 -27.63 46.44 21.71
C HIS A 232 -26.53 46.65 20.68
N ASP A 233 -26.34 45.73 19.74
CA ASP A 233 -25.28 45.74 18.73
C ASP A 233 -23.89 45.99 19.34
N THR A 234 -23.59 45.34 20.48
CA THR A 234 -22.34 45.58 21.22
C THR A 234 -21.68 44.30 21.75
N ILE A 235 -20.35 44.34 21.88
CA ILE A 235 -19.60 43.30 22.58
C ILE A 235 -19.69 43.55 24.09
N GLN A 236 -20.07 42.53 24.86
CA GLN A 236 -20.19 42.61 26.32
C GLN A 236 -19.30 41.57 27.01
N TYR A 237 -18.71 41.97 28.13
CA TYR A 237 -17.90 41.14 29.02
C TYR A 237 -18.59 40.98 30.38
N PHE A 238 -18.67 39.76 30.90
CA PHE A 238 -19.22 39.51 32.24
C PHE A 238 -18.11 39.54 33.30
N ASP A 239 -18.18 40.51 34.22
CA ASP A 239 -17.15 40.72 35.25
C ASP A 239 -17.29 39.79 36.48
N GLY A 240 -18.31 38.92 36.47
CA GLY A 240 -18.69 38.06 37.60
C GLY A 240 -19.90 38.58 38.39
N SER A 241 -20.32 39.82 38.13
CA SER A 241 -21.50 40.44 38.74
C SER A 241 -22.50 40.95 37.70
N ARG A 242 -22.01 41.61 36.63
CA ARG A 242 -22.83 42.22 35.58
C ARG A 242 -22.15 42.19 34.23
N TRP A 243 -22.94 42.31 33.17
CA TRP A 243 -22.44 42.54 31.81
C TRP A 243 -21.97 43.98 31.66
N ARG A 244 -20.79 44.16 31.05
CA ARG A 244 -20.22 45.46 30.71
C ARG A 244 -19.95 45.54 29.22
N THR A 245 -20.36 46.64 28.60
CA THR A 245 -20.06 46.91 27.20
C THR A 245 -18.59 47.25 27.01
N LEU A 246 -17.93 46.59 26.06
CA LEU A 246 -16.60 46.94 25.61
C LEU A 246 -16.72 48.02 24.53
N LEU A 247 -16.16 49.20 24.82
CA LEU A 247 -16.11 50.31 23.90
C LEU A 247 -14.68 50.49 23.41
N TRP A 248 -14.52 50.61 22.10
CA TRP A 248 -13.27 51.08 21.51
C TRP A 248 -13.23 52.60 21.59
N ARG A 249 -12.14 53.16 22.10
CA ARG A 249 -11.85 54.61 22.01
C ARG A 249 -10.69 54.80 21.05
N PHE A 250 -10.83 55.78 20.17
CA PHE A 250 -9.66 56.36 19.50
C PHE A 250 -8.96 57.23 20.55
N GLU A 251 -7.67 57.00 20.76
CA GLU A 251 -6.82 58.04 21.34
C GLU A 251 -6.64 59.05 20.21
N ASP A 252 -7.28 60.21 20.36
CA ASP A 252 -7.05 61.34 19.45
C ASP A 252 -5.56 61.75 19.60
N GLU A 253 -4.80 61.72 18.49
CA GLU A 253 -3.45 62.30 18.40
C GLU A 253 -3.47 63.81 18.55
#